data_AF-A0A645EN12-F1
#
_entry.id   AF-A0A645EN12-F1
#
_cell.length_a   1.000
_cell.length_b   1.000
_cell.length_c   1.000
_cell.angle_alpha   90.00
_cell.angle_beta   90.00
_cell.angle_gamma   90.00
#
_symmetry.space_group_name_H-M   'P 1'
#
loop_
_entity.id
_entity.type
_entity.pdbx_description
1 polymer ?
#
loop_
_entity_poly.entity_id
_entity_poly.type
_entity_poly.pdbx_seq_one_letter_code
_entity_poly.pdbx_strand_id
1 'polypeptide(L)'
;MNIKESRRQKELGFPGFLPLEKVYDLPILPDSLSDEQKSRVLGGQGCMWTEYVSTPAELEFALFPRMSALAERLWSFDKDWVRFTQKLQTQFDRYDLWGANYSEAVFRMLDLEHSYR
;
A
#
# COMPACT_ATOMS: atom_id res chain seq x y z
N MET A 1 7.55 0.59 -9.00
CA MET A 1 6.52 -0.12 -8.21
C MET A 1 5.40 -0.50 -9.17
N ASN A 2 4.65 -1.58 -8.94
CA ASN A 2 3.52 -1.93 -9.83
C ASN A 2 2.44 -0.86 -9.70
N ILE A 3 2.05 -0.19 -10.78
CA ILE A 3 1.04 0.88 -10.72
C ILE A 3 -0.37 0.31 -10.52
N LYS A 4 -0.59 -0.96 -10.89
CA LYS A 4 -1.88 -1.62 -10.86
C LYS A 4 -2.20 -2.23 -9.49
N GLU A 5 -3.23 -1.70 -8.85
CA GLU A 5 -3.82 -2.25 -7.64
C GLU A 5 -5.02 -3.15 -7.91
N SER A 6 -5.63 -3.06 -9.10
CA SER A 6 -6.68 -3.95 -9.59
C SER A 6 -6.28 -4.62 -10.90
N ARG A 7 -6.60 -5.90 -11.07
CA ARG A 7 -6.39 -6.60 -12.36
C ARG A 7 -7.15 -5.97 -13.52
N ARG A 8 -8.20 -5.18 -13.23
CA ARG A 8 -9.03 -4.50 -14.24
C ARG A 8 -8.57 -3.07 -14.56
N GLN A 9 -7.50 -2.57 -13.93
CA GLN A 9 -6.98 -1.21 -14.14
C GLN A 9 -6.30 -1.07 -15.51
N LYS A 10 -6.74 -0.08 -16.29
CA LYS A 10 -6.43 0.06 -17.72
C LYS A 10 -5.13 0.86 -18.01
N GLU A 11 -4.47 1.36 -16.99
CA GLU A 11 -3.28 2.22 -17.11
C GLU A 11 -2.04 1.48 -17.64
N LEU A 12 -1.14 2.24 -18.30
CA LEU A 12 0.20 1.79 -18.67
C LEU A 12 1.08 1.75 -17.40
N GLY A 13 1.73 0.62 -17.17
CA GLY A 13 2.67 0.46 -16.07
C GLY A 13 3.45 -0.84 -16.21
N PHE A 14 4.54 -0.97 -15.46
CA PHE A 14 5.34 -2.19 -15.40
C PHE A 14 4.44 -3.42 -15.18
N PRO A 15 4.67 -4.55 -15.90
CA PRO A 15 3.83 -5.73 -15.78
C PRO A 15 3.89 -6.30 -14.36
N GLY A 16 2.80 -6.13 -13.62
CA GLY A 16 2.66 -6.66 -12.28
C GLY A 16 1.42 -6.15 -11.57
N PHE A 17 0.86 -7.01 -10.72
CA PHE A 17 -0.30 -6.73 -9.90
C PHE A 17 0.13 -6.81 -8.43
N LEU A 18 0.02 -5.71 -7.70
CA LEU A 18 0.40 -5.62 -6.29
C LEU A 18 -0.77 -5.06 -5.47
N PRO A 19 -1.71 -5.91 -5.05
CA PRO A 19 -2.83 -5.47 -4.23
C PRO A 19 -2.36 -5.04 -2.84
N LEU A 20 -3.17 -4.20 -2.17
CA LEU A 20 -2.86 -3.66 -0.85
C LEU A 20 -2.56 -4.76 0.19
N GLU A 21 -3.36 -5.81 0.21
CA GLU A 21 -3.20 -6.97 1.10
C GLU A 21 -1.80 -7.60 0.98
N LYS A 22 -1.29 -7.73 -0.25
CA LYS A 22 0.05 -8.28 -0.49
C LYS A 22 1.17 -7.37 0.04
N VAL A 23 0.96 -6.06 0.06
CA VAL A 23 1.89 -5.10 0.68
C VAL A 23 1.85 -5.24 2.20
N TYR A 24 0.65 -5.37 2.76
CA TYR A 24 0.45 -5.55 4.20
C TYR A 24 1.03 -6.87 4.71
N ASP A 25 0.91 -7.94 3.94
CA ASP A 25 1.39 -9.27 4.29
C ASP A 25 2.90 -9.49 4.08
N LEU A 26 3.65 -8.45 3.72
CA LEU A 26 5.10 -8.55 3.52
C LEU A 26 5.80 -9.10 4.78
N PRO A 27 6.58 -10.20 4.68
CA PRO A 27 7.37 -10.67 5.81
C PRO A 27 8.57 -9.74 6.04
N ILE A 28 8.64 -9.05 7.17
CA ILE A 28 9.80 -8.20 7.51
C ILE A 28 11.06 -9.04 7.70
N LEU A 29 10.93 -10.16 8.42
CA LEU A 29 12.01 -11.11 8.65
C LEU A 29 11.58 -12.45 8.05
N PRO A 30 12.03 -12.78 6.83
CA PRO A 30 11.78 -14.08 6.24
C PRO A 30 12.33 -15.21 7.13
N ASP A 31 11.60 -16.31 7.21
CA ASP A 31 12.04 -17.49 7.98
C ASP A 31 13.30 -18.15 7.42
N SER A 32 13.64 -17.84 6.16
CA SER A 32 14.86 -18.29 5.50
C SER A 32 16.14 -17.65 6.05
N LEU A 33 16.04 -16.60 6.86
CA LEU A 33 17.18 -15.93 7.48
C LEU A 33 17.54 -16.58 8.83
N SER A 34 18.82 -16.82 9.07
CA SER A 34 19.31 -17.20 10.40
C SER A 34 19.14 -16.06 11.40
N ASP A 35 19.20 -16.34 12.70
CA ASP A 35 19.06 -15.31 13.74
C ASP A 35 20.18 -14.25 13.64
N GLU A 36 21.38 -14.65 13.24
CA GLU A 36 22.49 -13.73 12.96
C GLU A 36 22.22 -12.84 11.74
N GLN A 37 21.55 -13.36 10.71
CA GLN A 37 21.17 -12.55 9.55
C GLN A 37 20.02 -11.59 9.89
N LYS A 38 19.04 -12.05 10.69
CA LYS A 38 17.92 -11.23 11.17
C LYS A 38 18.41 -10.03 11.99
N SER A 39 19.45 -10.19 12.81
CA SER A 39 20.01 -9.09 13.62
C SER A 39 20.68 -7.98 12.79
N ARG A 40 21.01 -8.25 11.52
CA ARG A 40 21.58 -7.27 10.58
C ARG A 40 20.53 -6.51 9.77
N VAL A 41 19.24 -6.88 9.90
CA VAL A 41 18.14 -6.20 9.20
C VAL A 41 17.82 -4.90 9.92
N LEU A 42 17.99 -3.77 9.21
CA LEU A 42 17.72 -2.44 9.76
C LEU A 42 16.25 -2.02 9.63
N GLY A 43 15.53 -2.58 8.66
CA GLY A 43 14.15 -2.21 8.36
C GLY A 43 13.77 -2.55 6.92
N GLY A 44 12.73 -1.87 6.41
CA GLY A 44 12.25 -2.04 5.03
C GLY A 44 12.00 -0.70 4.34
N GLN A 45 11.88 -0.74 3.01
CA GLN A 45 11.64 0.43 2.17
C GLN A 45 10.70 0.08 1.03
N GLY A 46 9.84 1.04 0.66
CA GLY A 46 9.03 0.98 -0.56
C GLY A 46 9.61 1.92 -1.61
N CYS A 47 10.03 1.38 -2.75
CA CYS A 47 10.61 2.19 -3.84
C CYS A 47 9.56 2.53 -4.90
N MET A 48 9.41 3.83 -5.19
CA MET A 48 8.61 4.32 -6.30
C MET A 48 9.51 4.66 -7.48
N TRP A 49 9.20 4.07 -8.62
CA TRP A 49 9.92 4.26 -9.88
C TRP A 49 8.98 5.00 -10.83
N THR A 50 9.47 6.04 -11.49
CA THR A 50 8.63 7.06 -12.14
C THR A 50 8.70 7.05 -13.66
N GLU A 51 9.20 5.97 -14.28
CA GLU A 51 9.35 5.87 -15.74
C GLU A 51 8.01 5.99 -16.49
N TYR A 52 6.91 5.60 -15.84
CA TYR A 52 5.54 5.66 -16.36
C TYR A 52 4.62 6.60 -15.57
N VAL A 53 5.19 7.43 -14.68
CA VAL A 53 4.43 8.35 -13.83
C VAL A 53 4.89 9.77 -14.15
N SER A 54 4.00 10.52 -14.79
CA SER A 54 4.32 11.81 -15.40
C SER A 54 3.83 12.99 -14.56
N THR A 55 2.89 12.76 -13.64
CA THR A 55 2.29 13.82 -12.82
C THR A 55 2.32 13.49 -11.32
N PRO A 56 2.30 14.52 -10.44
CA PRO A 56 2.16 14.31 -9.00
C PRO A 56 0.88 13.55 -8.63
N ALA A 57 -0.24 13.79 -9.33
CA ALA A 57 -1.50 13.09 -9.09
C ALA A 57 -1.38 11.59 -9.41
N GLU A 58 -0.70 11.21 -10.49
CA GLU A 58 -0.42 9.80 -10.80
C GLU A 58 0.54 9.18 -9.78
N LEU A 59 1.50 9.96 -9.27
CA LEU A 59 2.43 9.53 -8.23
C LEU A 59 1.69 9.22 -6.93
N GLU A 60 0.86 10.13 -6.46
CA GLU A 60 0.02 9.96 -5.27
C GLU A 60 -0.89 8.73 -5.43
N PHE A 61 -1.50 8.56 -6.60
CA PHE A 61 -2.41 7.45 -6.88
C PHE A 61 -1.68 6.09 -6.82
N ALA A 62 -0.43 6.07 -7.27
CA ALA A 62 0.42 4.89 -7.20
C ALA A 62 1.01 4.64 -5.80
N LEU A 63 0.96 5.62 -4.88
CA LEU A 63 1.53 5.51 -3.54
C LEU A 63 0.47 5.21 -2.49
N PHE A 64 -0.69 5.87 -2.56
CA PHE A 64 -1.75 5.76 -1.56
C PHE A 64 -2.88 4.85 -2.05
N PRO A 65 -3.35 3.88 -1.24
CA PRO A 65 -3.08 3.70 0.20
C PRO A 65 -1.91 2.76 0.56
N ARG A 66 -1.15 2.24 -0.42
CA ARG A 66 -0.07 1.25 -0.17
C ARG A 66 1.01 1.72 0.80
N MET A 67 1.32 3.00 0.79
CA MET A 67 2.27 3.57 1.74
C MET A 67 1.81 3.44 3.19
N SER A 68 0.50 3.53 3.47
CA SER A 68 -0.05 3.27 4.81
C SER A 68 0.11 1.81 5.22
N ALA A 69 -0.15 0.87 4.30
CA ALA A 69 0.04 -0.55 4.58
C ALA A 69 1.51 -0.87 4.88
N LEU A 70 2.43 -0.32 4.09
CA LEU A 70 3.86 -0.50 4.32
C LEU A 70 4.31 0.13 5.65
N ALA A 71 3.86 1.34 5.96
CA ALA A 71 4.20 2.03 7.20
C ALA A 71 3.69 1.27 8.43
N GLU A 72 2.42 0.85 8.42
CA GLU A 72 1.85 0.02 9.49
C GLU A 72 2.63 -1.29 9.62
N ARG A 73 2.97 -1.92 8.49
CA ARG A 73 3.70 -3.18 8.51
C ARG A 73 5.06 -3.04 9.17
N LEU A 74 5.83 -2.01 8.82
CA LEU A 74 7.18 -1.75 9.33
C LEU A 74 7.21 -1.22 10.76
N TRP A 75 6.14 -0.55 11.21
CA TRP A 75 6.08 0.06 12.53
C TRP A 75 5.41 -0.84 13.59
N SER A 76 4.40 -1.62 13.19
CA SER A 76 3.66 -2.51 14.09
C SER A 76 4.21 -3.94 14.08
N PHE A 77 4.41 -4.49 15.27
CA PHE A 77 4.71 -5.92 15.44
C PHE A 77 3.44 -6.79 15.41
N ASP A 78 2.29 -6.21 15.75
CA ASP A 78 1.00 -6.91 15.74
C ASP A 78 0.34 -6.75 14.36
N LYS A 79 0.15 -7.87 13.67
CA LYS A 79 -0.44 -7.93 12.33
C LYS A 79 -1.91 -8.30 12.44
N ASP A 80 -2.77 -7.31 12.25
CA ASP A 80 -4.22 -7.48 12.21
C ASP A 80 -4.81 -6.72 11.01
N TRP A 81 -5.15 -7.49 9.98
CA TRP A 81 -5.72 -6.98 8.74
C TRP A 81 -7.06 -6.27 8.96
N VAL A 82 -7.94 -6.83 9.79
CA VAL A 82 -9.27 -6.26 10.03
C VAL A 82 -9.15 -4.93 10.76
N ARG A 83 -8.28 -4.85 11.76
CA ARG A 83 -8.01 -3.61 12.48
C ARG A 83 -7.32 -2.57 11.57
N PHE A 84 -6.45 -3.00 10.67
CA PHE A 84 -5.84 -2.11 9.67
C PHE A 84 -6.88 -1.52 8.72
N THR A 85 -7.78 -2.33 8.16
CA THR A 85 -8.80 -1.84 7.20
C THR A 85 -9.82 -0.92 7.86
N GLN A 86 -10.15 -1.12 9.14
CA GLN A 86 -10.93 -0.17 9.94
C GLN A 86 -10.21 1.18 10.11
N LYS A 87 -8.91 1.16 10.46
CA LYS A 87 -8.09 2.38 10.55
C LYS A 87 -7.93 3.08 9.19
N LEU A 88 -7.92 2.30 8.12
CA LEU A 88 -7.74 2.80 6.76
C LEU A 88 -8.91 3.69 6.33
N GLN A 89 -10.13 3.42 6.79
CA GLN A 89 -11.29 4.31 6.54
C GLN A 89 -11.02 5.72 7.06
N THR A 90 -10.60 5.86 8.32
CA THR A 90 -10.20 7.16 8.88
C THR A 90 -9.00 7.77 8.17
N GLN A 91 -8.12 6.94 7.59
CA GLN A 91 -7.00 7.43 6.81
C GLN A 91 -7.45 8.01 5.45
N PHE A 92 -8.52 7.49 4.85
CA PHE A 92 -9.11 8.08 3.65
C PHE A 92 -9.72 9.45 3.93
N ASP A 93 -10.41 9.63 5.06
CA ASP A 93 -10.90 10.97 5.47
C ASP A 93 -9.76 12.00 5.54
N ARG A 94 -8.57 11.58 6.00
CA ARG A 94 -7.38 12.43 6.04
C ARG A 94 -6.81 12.71 4.64
N TYR A 95 -6.86 11.73 3.75
CA TYR A 95 -6.47 11.95 2.36
C TYR A 95 -7.41 12.92 1.65
N ASP A 96 -8.71 12.84 1.92
CA ASP A 96 -9.70 13.78 1.40
C ASP A 96 -9.45 15.20 1.93
N LEU A 97 -9.17 15.34 3.24
CA LEU A 97 -8.80 16.63 3.83
C LEU A 97 -7.49 17.19 3.26
N TRP A 98 -6.54 16.33 2.91
CA TRP A 98 -5.29 16.72 2.26
C TRP A 98 -5.48 17.03 0.76
N GLY A 99 -6.55 16.53 0.14
CA GLY A 99 -6.75 16.60 -1.30
C GLY A 99 -5.79 15.70 -2.09
N ALA A 100 -5.30 14.62 -1.47
CA ALA A 100 -4.38 13.68 -2.12
C ALA A 100 -5.13 12.80 -3.13
N ASN A 101 -4.53 12.55 -4.29
CA ASN A 101 -5.12 11.66 -5.28
C ASN A 101 -4.74 10.20 -4.96
N TYR A 102 -5.63 9.41 -4.37
CA TYR A 102 -5.35 8.03 -3.96
C TYR A 102 -6.18 6.99 -4.75
N SER A 103 -5.75 5.73 -4.70
CA SER A 103 -6.49 4.64 -5.32
C SER A 103 -7.68 4.18 -4.47
N GLU A 104 -8.89 4.32 -5.03
CA GLU A 104 -10.14 3.79 -4.47
C GLU A 104 -10.33 2.28 -4.73
N ALA A 105 -9.37 1.60 -5.39
CA ALA A 105 -9.51 0.20 -5.73
C ALA A 105 -9.78 -0.69 -4.51
N VAL A 106 -9.30 -0.26 -3.34
CA VAL A 106 -9.48 -1.00 -2.08
C VAL A 106 -10.94 -1.07 -1.63
N PHE A 107 -11.75 -0.02 -1.84
CA PHE A 107 -13.15 -0.01 -1.43
C PHE A 107 -13.94 -1.10 -2.13
N ARG A 108 -13.66 -1.29 -3.43
CA ARG A 108 -14.27 -2.35 -4.24
C ARG A 108 -13.76 -3.75 -3.92
N MET A 109 -12.59 -3.88 -3.31
CA MET A 109 -12.00 -5.18 -2.97
C MET A 109 -12.39 -5.65 -1.57
N LEU A 110 -12.63 -4.72 -0.66
CA LEU A 110 -12.89 -5.00 0.75
C LEU A 110 -14.33 -4.72 1.18
N ASP A 111 -15.22 -4.45 0.22
CA ASP A 111 -16.63 -4.07 0.46
C ASP A 111 -16.78 -3.01 1.57
N LEU A 112 -15.87 -2.03 1.57
CA LEU A 112 -15.90 -0.92 2.52
C LEU A 112 -16.84 0.16 1.98
N GLU A 113 -17.71 0.70 2.85
CA GLU A 113 -18.52 1.85 2.47
C GLU A 113 -17.61 3.05 2.21
N HIS A 114 -17.64 3.56 0.98
CA HIS A 114 -17.00 4.81 0.63
C HIS A 114 -18.05 5.92 0.79
N SER A 115 -18.10 6.51 1.98
CA SER A 115 -19.06 7.56 2.32
C SER A 115 -18.62 8.92 1.76
N TYR A 116 -18.47 9.05 0.43
CA TYR A 116 -18.64 10.34 -0.27
C TYR A 116 -18.62 10.17 -1.80
N ARG A 117 -19.77 10.36 -2.43
CA ARG A 117 -19.98 11.11 -3.68
C ARG A 117 -21.45 11.53 -3.76
#